data_AF-A0A535U4S6-F1
#
_entry.id   AF-A0A535U4S6-F1
#
_cell.length_a   1.000
_cell.length_b   1.000
_cell.length_c   1.000
_cell.angle_alpha   90.00
_cell.angle_beta   90.00
_cell.angle_gamma   90.00
#
_symmetry.space_group_name_H-M   'P 1'
#
loop_
_entity.id
_entity.type
_entity.pdbx_description
1 polymer ?
#
loop_
_entity_poly.entity_id
_entity_poly.type
_entity_poly.pdbx_seq_one_letter_code
_entity_poly.pdbx_strand_id
1 'polypeptide(L)'
;MPTIRFQVFTDLPPDRVLQALIDFSDQRPIVWPKIDRSHFRVHGEGPNWAEVTEGNALAWERNRYEWNAGAGEVTVTAVESDTWAPGSQWRYRLL
;
A
#
# COMPACT_ATOMS: atom_id res chain seq x y z
N MET A 1 20.57 -6.02 0.58
CA MET A 1 19.15 -6.02 0.17
C MET A 1 19.03 -5.27 -1.14
N PRO A 2 18.49 -5.87 -2.22
CA PRO A 2 18.31 -5.18 -3.48
C PRO A 2 17.37 -3.98 -3.29
N THR A 3 17.68 -2.86 -3.93
CA THR A 3 16.81 -1.66 -3.93
C THR A 3 16.51 -1.30 -5.36
N ILE A 4 15.22 -1.21 -5.68
CA ILE A 4 14.73 -0.76 -6.98
C ILE A 4 14.13 0.63 -6.78
N ARG A 5 14.50 1.56 -7.66
CA ARG A 5 13.92 2.91 -7.72
C ARG A 5 13.49 3.19 -9.15
N PHE A 6 12.28 3.71 -9.28
CA PHE A 6 11.73 4.16 -10.55
C PHE A 6 10.81 5.35 -10.29
N GLN A 7 10.48 6.07 -11.36
CA GLN A 7 9.57 7.20 -11.35
C GLN A 7 8.44 6.93 -12.35
N VAL A 8 7.24 7.36 -11.99
CA VAL A 8 6.05 7.29 -12.83
C VAL A 8 5.49 8.69 -12.96
N PHE A 9 5.22 9.13 -14.18
CA PHE A 9 4.60 10.42 -14.46
C PHE A 9 3.11 10.20 -14.75
N THR A 10 2.27 11.07 -14.22
CA THR A 10 0.82 11.02 -14.36
C THR A 10 0.26 12.44 -14.31
N ASP A 11 -0.86 12.67 -14.99
CA ASP A 11 -1.60 13.94 -14.92
C ASP A 11 -2.49 14.03 -13.65
N LEU A 12 -2.54 12.97 -12.86
CA LEU A 12 -3.26 12.98 -11.58
C LEU A 12 -2.55 13.89 -10.59
N PRO A 13 -3.28 14.77 -9.87
CA PRO A 13 -2.67 15.57 -8.81
C PRO A 13 -2.20 14.67 -7.65
N PRO A 14 -1.13 15.04 -6.92
CA PRO A 14 -0.54 14.23 -5.86
C PRO A 14 -1.54 13.71 -4.83
N ASP A 15 -2.48 14.56 -4.40
CA ASP A 15 -3.50 14.17 -3.42
C ASP A 15 -4.39 13.02 -3.92
N ARG A 16 -4.67 12.94 -5.22
CA ARG A 16 -5.48 11.83 -5.78
C ARG A 16 -4.69 10.53 -5.81
N VAL A 17 -3.38 10.60 -6.06
CA VAL A 17 -2.50 9.43 -5.98
C VAL A 17 -2.38 8.98 -4.52
N LEU A 18 -2.21 9.91 -3.58
CA LEU A 18 -2.16 9.62 -2.15
C LEU A 18 -3.44 8.90 -1.71
N GLN A 19 -4.61 9.44 -2.03
CA GLN A 19 -5.89 8.83 -1.67
C GLN A 19 -6.03 7.41 -2.24
N ALA A 20 -5.59 7.16 -3.48
CA ALA A 20 -5.61 5.80 -4.04
C ALA A 20 -4.70 4.83 -3.27
N LEU A 21 -3.58 5.31 -2.73
CA LEU A 21 -2.64 4.50 -1.94
C LEU A 21 -3.16 4.20 -0.52
N ILE A 22 -3.90 5.13 0.09
CA ILE A 22 -4.32 5.03 1.51
C ILE A 22 -5.82 4.79 1.72
N ASP A 23 -6.62 4.67 0.66
CA ASP A 23 -8.02 4.25 0.76
C ASP A 23 -8.11 2.74 0.99
N PHE A 24 -8.45 2.36 2.22
CA PHE A 24 -8.67 0.97 2.65
C PHE A 24 -10.16 0.62 2.80
N SER A 25 -11.05 1.34 2.10
CA SER A 25 -12.48 1.00 2.04
C SER A 25 -12.76 -0.21 1.13
N ASP A 26 -14.03 -0.58 1.00
CA ASP A 26 -14.50 -1.62 0.08
C ASP A 26 -14.22 -1.32 -1.41
N GLN A 27 -13.76 -0.10 -1.73
CA GLN A 27 -13.26 0.25 -3.06
C GLN A 27 -11.86 -0.30 -3.36
N ARG A 28 -11.08 -0.69 -2.33
CA ARG A 28 -9.70 -1.16 -2.51
C ARG A 28 -9.57 -2.26 -3.57
N PRO A 29 -10.37 -3.34 -3.57
CA PRO A 29 -10.26 -4.40 -4.58
C PRO A 29 -10.77 -3.98 -5.96
N ILE A 30 -11.51 -2.87 -6.07
CA ILE A 30 -12.01 -2.32 -7.34
C ILE A 30 -10.92 -1.46 -8.00
N VAL A 31 -10.26 -0.62 -7.20
CA VAL A 31 -9.16 0.25 -7.65
C VAL A 31 -7.89 -0.56 -7.94
N TRP A 32 -7.62 -1.58 -7.13
CA TRP A 32 -6.43 -2.43 -7.23
C TRP A 32 -6.85 -3.88 -7.56
N PRO A 33 -7.10 -4.21 -8.85
CA PRO A 33 -7.70 -5.49 -9.26
C PRO A 33 -6.81 -6.73 -9.03
N LYS A 34 -5.58 -6.56 -8.56
CA LYS A 34 -4.72 -7.66 -8.10
C LYS A 34 -4.99 -8.09 -6.65
N ILE A 35 -5.85 -7.35 -5.95
CA ILE A 35 -6.32 -7.67 -4.61
C ILE A 35 -7.65 -8.39 -4.72
N ASP A 36 -7.69 -9.65 -4.29
CA ASP A 36 -8.94 -10.39 -4.19
C ASP A 36 -9.75 -9.86 -3.01
N ARG A 37 -11.03 -9.60 -3.23
CA ARG A 37 -11.94 -9.15 -2.16
C ARG A 37 -11.98 -10.14 -0.98
N SER A 38 -11.81 -11.44 -1.23
CA SER A 38 -11.77 -12.47 -0.18
C SER A 38 -10.47 -12.46 0.65
N HIS A 39 -9.39 -11.89 0.12
CA HIS A 39 -8.11 -11.76 0.80
C HIS A 39 -7.91 -10.38 1.42
N PHE A 40 -8.68 -9.38 0.97
CA PHE A 40 -8.64 -8.04 1.53
C PHE A 40 -9.19 -8.01 2.95
N ARG A 41 -8.35 -7.60 3.91
CA ARG A 41 -8.74 -7.47 5.32
C ARG A 41 -8.02 -6.30 5.96
N VAL A 42 -8.78 -5.39 6.57
CA VAL A 42 -8.25 -4.36 7.45
C VAL A 42 -8.16 -4.90 8.88
N HIS A 43 -6.97 -4.88 9.47
CA HIS A 43 -6.72 -5.30 10.86
C HIS A 43 -6.80 -4.12 11.83
N GLY A 44 -6.49 -2.92 11.36
CA GLY A 44 -6.61 -1.68 12.11
C GLY A 44 -6.26 -0.48 11.25
N GLU A 45 -6.79 0.68 11.61
CA GLU A 45 -6.58 1.94 10.90
C GLU A 45 -6.60 3.12 11.87
N GLY A 46 -5.82 4.15 11.56
CA GLY A 46 -5.80 5.42 12.26
C GLY A 46 -5.52 6.58 11.31
N PRO A 47 -5.31 7.81 11.83
CA PRO A 47 -5.21 9.01 11.01
C PRO A 47 -4.11 9.00 9.93
N ASN A 48 -3.04 8.26 10.18
CA ASN A 48 -1.84 8.24 9.35
C ASN A 48 -1.22 6.84 9.21
N TRP A 49 -1.97 5.80 9.54
CA TRP A 49 -1.51 4.42 9.45
C TRP A 49 -2.67 3.46 9.22
N ALA A 50 -2.36 2.32 8.59
CA ALA A 50 -3.26 1.19 8.50
C ALA A 50 -2.46 -0.11 8.53
N GLU A 51 -3.11 -1.19 8.94
CA GLU A 51 -2.57 -2.53 8.82
C GLU A 51 -3.56 -3.40 8.07
N VAL A 52 -3.14 -3.93 6.93
CA VAL A 52 -4.02 -4.60 5.97
C VAL A 52 -3.38 -5.86 5.43
N THR A 53 -4.19 -6.89 5.18
CA THR A 53 -3.82 -8.01 4.32
C THR A 53 -4.40 -7.77 2.93
N GLU A 54 -3.54 -7.87 1.93
CA GLU A 54 -3.84 -7.65 0.51
C GLU A 54 -3.17 -8.73 -0.35
N GLY A 55 -3.67 -8.90 -1.58
CA GLY A 55 -3.15 -9.89 -2.53
C GLY A 55 -4.22 -10.89 -2.94
N ASN A 56 -3.78 -12.08 -3.34
CA ASN A 56 -4.62 -13.15 -3.85
C ASN A 56 -3.97 -14.51 -3.55
N ALA A 57 -4.58 -15.59 -4.04
CA ALA A 57 -4.08 -16.95 -3.79
C ALA A 57 -2.66 -17.24 -4.32
N LEU A 58 -2.11 -16.42 -5.22
CA LEU A 58 -0.76 -16.60 -5.78
C LEU A 58 0.32 -15.84 -5.00
N ALA A 59 -0.05 -14.73 -4.35
CA ALA A 59 0.86 -13.90 -3.57
C ALA A 59 0.06 -12.97 -2.66
N TRP A 60 0.45 -12.87 -1.40
CA TRP A 60 -0.19 -11.99 -0.43
C TRP A 60 0.78 -11.39 0.59
N GLU A 61 0.36 -10.26 1.14
CA GLU A 61 1.12 -9.52 2.15
C GLU A 61 0.17 -8.97 3.21
N ARG A 62 0.52 -9.15 4.48
CA ARG A 62 0.06 -8.30 5.58
C ARG A 62 1.07 -7.18 5.76
N ASN A 63 0.60 -5.96 5.57
CA ASN A 63 1.42 -4.78 5.48
C ASN A 63 1.01 -3.72 6.50
N ARG A 64 2.01 -3.07 7.10
CA ARG A 64 1.86 -1.83 7.87
C ARG A 64 2.09 -0.64 6.95
N TYR A 65 1.04 0.12 6.71
CA TYR A 65 1.08 1.41 6.01
C TYR A 65 1.25 2.53 7.02
N GLU A 66 2.12 3.48 6.72
CA GLU A 66 2.30 4.73 7.44
C GLU A 66 2.50 5.85 6.42
N TRP A 67 1.86 7.00 6.62
CA TRP A 67 1.95 8.11 5.66
C TRP A 67 2.06 9.48 6.33
N ASN A 68 2.65 10.42 5.58
CA ASN A 68 2.63 11.84 5.87
C ASN A 68 2.01 12.58 4.69
N ALA A 69 0.73 12.94 4.81
CA ALA A 69 -0.01 13.59 3.74
C ALA A 69 0.59 14.95 3.35
N GLY A 70 1.06 15.73 4.33
CA GLY A 70 1.67 17.04 4.06
C GLY A 70 3.03 16.97 3.34
N ALA A 71 3.71 15.82 3.42
CA ALA A 71 4.97 15.56 2.73
C ALA A 71 4.82 14.68 1.47
N GLY A 72 3.62 14.18 1.18
CA GLY A 72 3.40 13.26 0.05
C GLY A 72 4.16 11.94 0.19
N GLU A 73 4.38 11.43 1.41
CA GLU A 73 5.14 10.20 1.65
C GLU A 73 4.26 9.07 2.17
N VAL A 74 4.44 7.86 1.61
CA VAL A 74 3.81 6.62 2.09
C VAL A 74 4.89 5.56 2.22
N THR A 75 4.98 4.92 3.39
CA THR A 75 5.81 3.75 3.63
C THR A 75 4.92 2.55 3.89
N VAL A 76 5.22 1.45 3.20
CA VAL A 76 4.57 0.15 3.39
C VAL A 76 5.63 -0.80 3.87
N THR A 77 5.43 -1.42 5.03
CA THR A 77 6.35 -2.40 5.60
C THR A 77 5.67 -3.75 5.70
N ALA A 78 6.27 -4.78 5.08
CA ALA A 78 5.83 -6.16 5.19
C ALA A 78 5.95 -6.63 6.64
N VAL A 79 4.81 -7.00 7.23
CA VAL A 79 4.73 -7.63 8.55
C VAL A 79 4.81 -9.14 8.38
N GLU A 80 4.04 -9.67 7.44
CA GLU A 80 3.94 -11.10 7.13
C GLU A 80 3.63 -11.25 5.64
N SER A 81 4.28 -12.17 4.93
CA SER A 81 4.05 -12.39 3.51
C SER A 81 4.55 -13.77 3.09
N ASP A 82 3.99 -14.32 2.02
CA ASP A 82 4.50 -15.51 1.33
C ASP A 82 5.61 -15.19 0.30
N THR A 83 5.78 -13.90 -0.03
CA THR A 83 6.63 -13.42 -1.12
C THR A 83 7.84 -12.65 -0.60
N TRP A 84 7.66 -11.81 0.41
CA TRP A 84 8.72 -10.93 0.93
C TRP A 84 9.10 -11.25 2.38
N ALA A 85 10.38 -11.06 2.70
CA ALA A 85 10.84 -11.17 4.08
C ALA A 85 10.22 -10.06 4.95
N PRO A 86 9.90 -10.33 6.23
CA PRO A 86 9.46 -9.30 7.17
C PRO A 86 10.42 -8.11 7.20
N GLY A 87 9.86 -6.89 7.23
CA GLY A 87 10.63 -5.64 7.15
C GLY A 87 11.00 -5.19 5.73
N SER A 88 10.63 -5.93 4.70
CA SER A 88 10.70 -5.44 3.30
C SER A 88 9.79 -4.23 3.13
N GLN A 89 10.18 -3.27 2.27
CA GLN A 89 9.51 -1.98 2.19
C GLN A 89 9.23 -1.48 0.77
N TRP A 90 8.07 -0.84 0.65
CA TRP A 90 7.74 0.07 -0.44
C TRP A 90 7.72 1.50 0.10
N ARG A 91 8.34 2.44 -0.61
CA ARG A 91 8.33 3.86 -0.24
C ARG A 91 7.92 4.70 -1.44
N TYR A 92 6.81 5.41 -1.28
CA TYR A 92 6.27 6.33 -2.27
C TYR A 92 6.59 7.75 -1.86
N ARG A 93 6.99 8.56 -2.84
CA ARG A 93 7.13 10.01 -2.73
C ARG A 93 6.35 10.64 -3.88
N LEU A 94 5.38 11.46 -3.52
CA LEU A 94 4.50 12.16 -4.43
C LEU A 94 5.06 13.59 -4.54
N LEU A 95 5.54 13.93 -5.75
CA LEU A 95 6.18 15.21 -6.06
C LEU A 95 5.20 16.17 -6.72
#